data_AF-A0A382WKH4-F1
#
_entry.id   AF-A0A382WKH4-F1
#
_cell.length_a   1.000
_cell.length_b   1.000
_cell.length_c   1.000
_cell.angle_alpha   90.00
_cell.angle_beta   90.00
_cell.angle_gamma   90.00
#
_symmetry.space_group_name_H-M   'P 1'
#
loop_
_entity.id
_entity.type
_entity.pdbx_description
1 polymer ?
#
loop_
_entity_poly.entity_id
_entity_poly.type
_entity_poly.pdbx_seq_one_letter_code
_entity_poly.pdbx_strand_id
1 'polypeptide(L)' 'RRCMSCGNCFECDNCYGVCPDNAITKLGKGLRFEFKYDYCKGCGMCAMECPCGAIRMETESI' A
#
# COMPACT_ATOMS: atom_id res chain seq x y z
N ARG A 1 12.50 -15.67 -9.14
CA ARG A 1 11.86 -14.68 -10.04
C ARG A 1 10.59 -14.20 -9.34
N ARG A 2 10.48 -12.92 -8.97
CA ARG A 2 9.26 -12.35 -8.33
C ARG A 2 8.33 -11.88 -9.46
N CYS A 3 7.10 -12.38 -9.49
CA CYS A 3 6.10 -11.96 -10.46
C CYS A 3 5.51 -10.61 -10.03
N MET A 4 5.50 -9.61 -10.92
CA MET A 4 4.84 -8.32 -10.70
C MET A 4 3.38 -8.31 -11.17
N SER A 5 2.76 -9.48 -11.40
CA SER A 5 1.41 -9.56 -11.97
C SER A 5 0.43 -10.41 -11.16
N CYS A 6 0.87 -11.06 -10.08
CA CYS A 6 0.00 -11.96 -9.31
C CYS A 6 -0.79 -11.28 -8.18
N GLY A 7 -0.74 -9.96 -8.01
CA GLY A 7 -1.46 -9.29 -6.93
C GLY A 7 -0.82 -9.40 -5.54
N ASN A 8 0.28 -10.16 -5.39
CA ASN A 8 0.87 -10.40 -4.06
C ASN A 8 1.94 -9.35 -3.73
N CYS A 9 1.73 -8.63 -2.64
CA CYS A 9 2.72 -7.69 -2.09
C CYS A 9 4.04 -8.42 -1.77
N PHE A 10 5.15 -7.85 -2.25
CA PHE A 10 6.51 -8.38 -2.06
C PHE A 10 7.43 -7.42 -1.28
N GLU A 11 6.84 -6.48 -0.55
CA GLU A 11 7.56 -5.54 0.34
C GLU A 11 8.56 -4.66 -0.42
N CYS A 12 8.10 -4.04 -1.52
CA CYS A 12 8.90 -3.16 -2.38
C CYS A 12 9.06 -1.73 -1.85
N ASP A 13 8.39 -1.38 -0.76
CA ASP A 13 8.37 -0.07 -0.12
C ASP A 13 7.79 1.11 -0.95
N ASN A 14 7.32 0.88 -2.18
CA ASN A 14 6.82 1.99 -3.01
C ASN A 14 5.60 2.69 -2.41
N CYS A 15 4.64 1.92 -1.88
CA CYS A 15 3.48 2.49 -1.19
C CYS A 15 3.88 3.35 0.02
N TYR A 16 4.83 2.87 0.82
CA TYR A 16 5.36 3.58 1.98
C TYR A 16 6.04 4.91 1.58
N GLY A 17 6.84 4.90 0.52
CA GLY A 17 7.58 6.08 0.07
C GLY A 17 6.71 7.15 -0.61
N VAL A 18 5.64 6.75 -1.31
CA VAL A 18 4.78 7.71 -2.04
C VAL A 18 3.68 8.34 -1.17
N CYS A 19 3.41 7.79 0.02
CA CYS A 19 2.31 8.29 0.85
C CYS A 19 2.62 9.70 1.40
N PRO A 20 1.90 10.76 0.98
CA PRO A 20 2.18 12.12 1.42
C PRO A 20 1.84 12.35 2.90
N ASP A 21 0.86 11.60 3.42
CA ASP A 21 0.34 11.75 4.79
C ASP A 21 1.03 10.83 5.81
N ASN A 22 2.06 10.07 5.38
CA ASN A 22 2.71 9.05 6.22
C ASN A 22 1.73 8.05 6.88
N ALA A 23 0.64 7.72 6.17
CA ALA A 23 -0.42 6.83 6.67
C ALA A 23 -0.05 5.33 6.58
N ILE A 24 1.20 4.98 6.24
CA ILE A 24 1.64 3.59 6.03
C ILE A 24 2.80 3.28 6.95
N THR A 25 2.71 2.18 7.70
CA THR A 25 3.75 1.73 8.63
C THR A 25 4.31 0.38 8.20
N LYS A 26 5.64 0.20 8.25
CA LYS A 26 6.30 -1.08 8.00
C LYS A 26 6.20 -1.96 9.25
N LEU A 27 5.65 -3.16 9.12
CA LEU A 27 5.48 -4.08 10.25
C LEU A 27 6.70 -4.99 10.49
N GLY A 28 7.67 -4.99 9.55
CA GLY A 28 8.85 -5.84 9.60
C GLY A 28 8.85 -6.91 8.51
N LYS A 29 9.94 -7.67 8.42
CA LYS A 29 10.16 -8.63 7.33
C LYS A 29 9.09 -9.73 7.28
N GLY A 30 8.40 -9.86 6.16
CA GLY A 30 7.32 -10.83 5.95
C GLY A 30 5.97 -10.41 6.52
N LEU A 31 5.90 -9.28 7.22
CA LEU A 31 4.68 -8.76 7.84
C LEU A 31 4.03 -7.66 7.00
N ARG A 32 4.66 -7.22 5.89
CA ARG A 32 4.14 -6.21 4.98
C ARG A 32 3.92 -4.86 5.68
N PHE A 33 2.81 -4.19 5.35
CA PHE A 33 2.51 -2.82 5.74
C PHE A 33 1.14 -2.73 6.41
N GLU A 34 1.03 -1.84 7.38
CA GLU A 34 -0.23 -1.41 7.98
C GLU A 34 -0.65 -0.05 7.43
N PHE A 35 -1.93 0.10 7.10
CA PHE A 35 -2.52 1.35 6.66
C PHE A 35 -3.31 1.97 7.81
N LYS A 36 -2.89 3.15 8.25
CA LYS A 36 -3.57 3.91 9.31
C LYS A 36 -4.65 4.78 8.66
N TYR A 37 -5.86 4.23 8.56
CA TYR A 37 -6.97 4.87 7.87
C TYR A 37 -7.36 6.23 8.47
N ASP A 38 -7.17 6.45 9.77
CA ASP A 38 -7.39 7.75 10.43
C ASP A 38 -6.55 8.89 9.84
N TYR A 39 -5.37 8.56 9.29
CA TYR A 39 -4.45 9.51 8.65
C TYR A 39 -4.57 9.50 7.13
N CYS A 40 -5.16 8.46 6.55
CA CYS A 40 -5.29 8.31 5.11
C CYS A 40 -6.30 9.31 4.55
N LYS A 41 -5.88 10.13 3.59
CA LYS A 41 -6.77 11.08 2.89
C LYS A 41 -7.40 10.53 1.61
N GLY A 42 -7.15 9.26 1.28
CA GLY A 42 -7.75 8.61 0.12
C GLY A 42 -7.15 9.04 -1.24
N CYS A 43 -5.93 9.58 -1.28
CA CYS A 43 -5.30 10.07 -2.52
C CYS A 43 -5.01 8.99 -3.58
N GLY A 44 -4.98 7.71 -3.20
CA GLY A 44 -4.82 6.58 -4.13
C GLY A 44 -3.43 6.36 -4.72
N MET A 45 -2.44 7.19 -4.38
CA MET A 45 -1.08 7.05 -4.92
C MET A 45 -0.46 5.69 -4.62
N CYS A 46 -0.65 5.18 -3.39
CA CYS A 46 -0.15 3.86 -3.00
C CYS A 46 -0.69 2.72 -3.89
N ALA A 47 -1.92 2.84 -4.39
CA ALA A 47 -2.52 1.85 -5.28
C ALA A 47 -1.97 1.97 -6.71
N MET A 48 -1.86 3.19 -7.26
CA MET A 48 -1.26 3.43 -8.58
C MET A 48 0.18 2.96 -8.66
N GLU A 49 0.95 3.23 -7.60
CA GLU A 49 2.37 2.93 -7.52
C GLU A 49 2.65 1.48 -7.13
N CYS A 50 1.65 0.66 -6.86
CA CYS A 50 1.87 -0.74 -6.52
C CYS A 50 2.18 -1.55 -7.79
N PRO A 51 3.44 -1.97 -8.04
CA PRO A 51 3.80 -2.62 -9.31
C PRO A 51 3.16 -4.00 -9.47
N CYS A 52 2.72 -4.61 -8.36
CA CYS A 52 2.03 -5.89 -8.35
C CYS A 52 0.51 -5.78 -8.23
N GLY A 53 -0.05 -4.57 -8.10
CA GLY A 53 -1.49 -4.36 -7.92
C GLY A 53 -2.06 -4.94 -6.62
N ALA A 54 -1.26 -4.99 -5.54
CA ALA A 54 -1.66 -5.58 -4.26
C ALA A 54 -2.55 -4.68 -3.38
N ILE A 55 -2.84 -3.45 -3.83
CA ILE A 55 -3.58 -2.44 -3.07
C ILE A 55 -4.83 -2.08 -3.88
N ARG A 56 -5.99 -2.11 -3.22
CA ARG A 56 -7.28 -1.70 -3.77
C ARG A 56 -7.82 -0.53 -2.97
N MET A 57 -8.30 0.50 -3.67
CA MET A 57 -8.98 1.63 -3.06
C MET A 57 -10.46 1.31 -2.91
N GLU A 58 -11.01 1.55 -1.72
CA GLU A 58 -12.43 1.43 -1.42
C GLU A 58 -12.90 2.69 -0.70
N THR A 59 -14.12 3.13 -0.99
CA THR A 59 -14.75 4.25 -0.30
C THR A 59 -15.32 3.78 1.03
N GLU A 60 -15.15 4.58 2.08
CA GLU A 60 -15.79 4.31 3.36
C GLU A 60 -17.31 4.33 3.17
N SER A 61 -17.97 3.24 3.56
CA SER A 61 -19.43 3.15 3.54
C SER A 61 -19.95 3.63 4.90
N ILE A 62 -20.79 4.67 4.87
CA ILE A 62 -21.52 5.21 6.04
C ILE A 62 -22.74 4.35 6.36
#